data_AF-A0A8T4DQT2-F1
#
_entry.id   AF-A0A8T4DQT2-F1
#
_cell.length_a   1.000
_cell.length_b   1.000
_cell.length_c   1.000
_cell.angle_alpha   90.00
_cell.angle_beta   90.00
_cell.angle_gamma   90.00
#
_symmetry.space_group_name_H-M   'P 1'
#
loop_
_entity.id
_entity.type
_entity.pdbx_description
1 polymer ?
#
loop_
_entity_poly.entity_id
_entity_poly.type
_entity_poly.pdbx_seq_one_letter_code
_entity_poly.pdbx_strand_id
1 'polypeptide(L)'
;MNLDASVCSGHTWTTPQRRCYQRIKSGLTWHKDEILRFLTLGSAPGMIRDQQMAFRCIKESLRRKTLAKLYNEGYLSKRQLRSHYTGKPLGYVPQFQYINIRTTEGPEGVLHILYFGDFLPQSWLKDEWHRLTGGCQSAYIRMCKTRTYNEKRLARYCIDQYCAGQTDYLRFSCSKHWVYPGFVRHYNSLKVDCRDYSHAIGECYGHPVYRLDMDRLINRWNEWLLLHGSCSFHKFMGGVPVETELSLFEDINEVVN
;
A
#
# COMPACT_ATOMS: atom_id res chain seq x y z
N MET A 1 -24.01 14.03 20.55
CA MET A 1 -22.76 14.17 21.33
C MET A 1 -21.63 14.25 20.32
N ASN A 2 -21.24 15.48 19.98
CA ASN A 2 -20.19 15.79 19.01
C ASN A 2 -18.83 15.41 19.62
N LEU A 3 -18.08 14.55 18.95
CA LEU A 3 -16.67 14.35 19.26
C LEU A 3 -15.86 15.15 18.25
N ASP A 4 -15.25 16.18 18.80
CA ASP A 4 -14.61 17.30 18.15
C ASP A 4 -13.61 16.92 17.07
N ALA A 5 -13.84 17.55 15.93
CA ALA A 5 -12.78 18.02 15.05
C ALA A 5 -11.98 19.12 15.77
N SER A 6 -11.11 18.74 16.70
CA SER A 6 -10.15 19.64 17.32
C SER A 6 -9.08 18.83 18.04
N VAL A 7 -7.84 19.33 18.02
CA VAL A 7 -6.61 18.72 18.54
C VAL A 7 -5.91 17.72 17.58
N CYS A 8 -5.11 18.25 16.65
CA CYS A 8 -3.64 18.22 16.69
C CYS A 8 -3.08 19.19 15.63
N SER A 9 -2.09 20.00 16.02
CA SER A 9 -1.16 20.85 15.23
C SER A 9 -1.75 21.71 14.11
N GLY A 10 -1.44 23.02 14.12
CA GLY A 10 -1.84 24.01 13.11
C GLY A 10 -1.20 23.83 11.74
N HIS A 11 -1.29 22.65 11.13
CA HIS A 11 -0.80 22.34 9.79
C HIS A 11 -1.98 22.04 8.87
N THR A 12 -2.34 23.02 8.05
CA THR A 12 -3.32 22.85 6.99
C THR A 12 -2.74 21.92 5.92
N TRP A 13 -3.23 20.69 5.83
CA TRP A 13 -2.79 19.75 4.79
C TRP A 13 -3.12 20.27 3.39
N THR A 14 -2.15 20.09 2.48
CA THR A 14 -2.32 20.35 1.04
C THR A 14 -3.29 19.35 0.39
N THR A 15 -3.84 19.70 -0.77
CA THR A 15 -4.71 18.80 -1.55
C THR A 15 -4.06 17.44 -1.87
N PRO A 16 -2.77 17.36 -2.28
CA PRO A 16 -2.09 16.08 -2.45
C PRO A 16 -2.01 15.24 -1.16
N GLN A 17 -1.66 15.83 -0.01
CA GLN A 17 -1.62 15.13 1.28
C GLN A 17 -3.01 14.60 1.68
N ARG A 18 -4.05 15.41 1.48
CA ARG A 18 -5.45 15.02 1.71
C ARG A 18 -5.89 13.84 0.84
N ARG A 19 -5.49 13.82 -0.44
CA ARG A 19 -5.72 12.67 -1.34
C ARG A 19 -4.92 11.43 -0.90
N CYS A 20 -3.69 11.62 -0.42
CA CYS A 20 -2.88 10.54 0.13
C CYS A 20 -3.55 9.91 1.36
N TYR A 21 -3.96 10.73 2.33
CA TYR A 21 -4.70 10.30 3.53
C TYR A 21 -5.93 9.46 3.14
N GLN A 22 -6.71 9.96 2.19
CA GLN A 22 -7.90 9.31 1.69
C GLN A 22 -7.58 7.92 1.11
N ARG A 23 -6.49 7.80 0.33
CA ARG A 23 -6.05 6.52 -0.26
C ARG A 23 -5.51 5.55 0.77
N ILE A 24 -4.72 6.01 1.73
CA ILE A 24 -4.22 5.17 2.83
C ILE A 24 -5.41 4.60 3.60
N LYS A 25 -6.33 5.46 4.05
CA LYS A 25 -7.50 5.03 4.81
C LYS A 25 -8.34 4.02 4.06
N SER A 26 -8.60 4.26 2.78
CA SER A 26 -9.39 3.35 1.95
C SER A 26 -8.75 1.96 1.81
N GLY A 27 -7.42 1.90 1.69
CA GLY A 27 -6.72 0.62 1.62
C GLY A 27 -6.67 -0.09 2.96
N LEU A 28 -6.48 0.64 4.07
CA LEU A 28 -6.57 0.04 5.40
C LEU A 28 -7.95 -0.54 5.69
N THR A 29 -9.04 0.13 5.27
CA THR A 29 -10.40 -0.40 5.42
C THR A 29 -10.67 -1.61 4.52
N TRP A 30 -10.16 -1.58 3.29
CA TRP A 30 -10.32 -2.69 2.35
C TRP A 30 -9.59 -3.95 2.83
N HIS A 31 -8.40 -3.80 3.40
CA HIS A 31 -7.54 -4.88 3.86
C HIS A 31 -7.50 -5.01 5.40
N LYS A 32 -8.58 -4.64 6.10
CA LYS A 32 -8.62 -4.54 7.57
C LYS A 32 -8.27 -5.84 8.29
N ASP A 33 -8.55 -6.98 7.66
CA ASP A 33 -8.31 -8.33 8.20
C ASP A 33 -6.94 -8.90 7.81
N GLU A 34 -6.17 -8.16 7.01
CA GLU A 34 -4.82 -8.53 6.57
C GLU A 34 -3.73 -7.90 7.44
N ILE A 35 -2.51 -8.40 7.27
CA ILE A 35 -1.33 -7.90 8.00
C ILE A 35 -0.69 -6.76 7.21
N LEU A 36 -0.73 -5.56 7.78
CA LEU A 36 -0.01 -4.41 7.22
C LEU A 36 1.51 -4.57 7.40
N ARG A 37 2.24 -4.19 6.35
CA ARG A 37 3.70 -4.12 6.35
C ARG A 37 4.18 -2.76 5.86
N PHE A 38 5.28 -2.32 6.43
CA PHE A 38 6.00 -1.11 6.08
C PHE A 38 7.27 -1.52 5.36
N LEU A 39 7.44 -1.00 4.15
CA LEU A 39 8.64 -1.16 3.35
C LEU A 39 9.25 0.23 3.15
N THR A 40 10.52 0.39 3.51
CA THR A 40 11.29 1.61 3.29
C THR A 40 12.39 1.32 2.29
N LEU A 41 12.44 2.09 1.20
CA LEU A 41 13.53 2.06 0.21
C LEU A 41 14.21 3.42 0.19
N GLY A 42 15.47 3.47 0.62
CA GLY A 42 16.28 4.67 0.66
C GLY A 42 16.99 4.95 -0.67
N SER A 43 17.72 6.07 -0.71
CA SER A 43 18.61 6.45 -1.80
C SER A 43 20.07 6.44 -1.35
N ALA A 44 20.99 6.40 -2.31
CA ALA A 44 22.41 6.64 -2.12
C ALA A 44 22.91 7.57 -3.24
N PRO A 45 23.97 8.37 -3.02
CA PRO A 45 24.57 9.15 -4.09
C PRO A 45 25.07 8.26 -5.24
N GLY A 46 24.89 8.72 -6.48
CA GLY A 46 25.44 8.03 -7.66
C GLY A 46 24.68 6.77 -8.07
N MET A 47 23.40 6.65 -7.69
CA MET A 47 22.57 5.53 -8.11
C MET A 47 22.43 5.48 -9.64
N ILE A 48 22.61 4.29 -10.23
CA ILE A 48 22.48 4.09 -11.68
C ILE A 48 21.03 4.19 -12.19
N ARG A 49 20.06 4.12 -11.27
CA ARG A 49 18.63 4.30 -11.54
C ARG A 49 18.03 5.12 -10.43
N ASP A 50 17.16 6.06 -10.78
CA ASP A 50 16.35 6.75 -9.79
C ASP A 50 15.42 5.76 -9.04
N GLN A 51 15.03 6.14 -7.83
CA GLN A 51 14.23 5.29 -6.94
C GLN A 51 12.91 4.81 -7.54
N GLN A 52 12.26 5.64 -8.35
CA GLN A 52 10.94 5.34 -8.90
C GLN A 52 11.04 4.33 -10.04
N MET A 53 12.06 4.48 -10.88
CA MET A 53 12.40 3.48 -11.90
C MET A 53 12.86 2.16 -11.26
N ALA A 54 13.74 2.21 -10.26
CA ALA A 54 14.16 1.01 -9.53
C ALA A 54 12.96 0.31 -8.85
N PHE A 55 12.05 1.06 -8.22
CA PHE A 55 10.85 0.49 -7.62
C PHE A 55 9.89 -0.09 -8.66
N ARG A 56 9.76 0.53 -9.83
CA ARG A 56 9.05 -0.07 -10.97
C ARG A 56 9.65 -1.43 -11.34
N CYS A 57 10.97 -1.50 -11.46
CA CYS A 57 11.66 -2.74 -11.74
C CYS A 57 11.43 -3.81 -10.65
N ILE A 58 11.49 -3.47 -9.36
CA ILE A 58 11.15 -4.39 -8.27
C ILE A 58 9.76 -5.00 -8.47
N LYS A 59 8.75 -4.19 -8.77
CA LYS A 59 7.38 -4.68 -8.97
C LYS A 59 7.29 -5.66 -10.14
N GLU A 60 7.95 -5.36 -11.26
CA GLU A 60 7.96 -6.26 -12.42
C GLU A 60 8.79 -7.53 -12.16
N SER A 61 9.88 -7.44 -11.38
CA SER A 61 10.64 -8.60 -10.92
C SER A 61 9.77 -9.49 -10.04
N LEU A 62 9.07 -8.90 -9.06
CA LEU A 62 8.23 -9.62 -8.12
C LEU A 62 7.08 -10.36 -8.83
N ARG A 63 6.43 -9.72 -9.82
CA ARG A 63 5.38 -10.35 -10.65
C ARG A 63 5.82 -11.61 -11.39
N ARG A 64 7.13 -11.84 -11.55
CA ARG A 64 7.71 -12.98 -12.27
C ARG A 64 8.46 -13.95 -11.36
N LYS A 65 8.44 -13.67 -10.06
CA LYS A 65 9.23 -14.37 -9.04
C LYS A 65 8.31 -15.34 -8.29
N THR A 66 8.37 -16.61 -8.66
CA THR A 66 7.59 -17.67 -8.01
C THR A 66 8.25 -18.13 -6.71
N LEU A 67 7.50 -18.85 -5.87
CA LEU A 67 8.04 -19.47 -4.65
C LEU A 67 9.19 -20.43 -4.97
N ALA A 68 9.09 -21.21 -6.06
CA ALA A 68 10.15 -22.08 -6.54
C ALA A 68 11.45 -21.30 -6.81
N LYS A 69 11.36 -20.16 -7.51
CA LYS A 69 12.53 -19.34 -7.81
C LYS A 69 13.15 -18.77 -6.55
N LEU A 70 12.35 -18.22 -5.64
CA LEU A 70 12.86 -17.69 -4.36
C LEU A 70 13.52 -18.77 -3.50
N TYR A 71 12.98 -19.99 -3.51
CA TYR A 71 13.57 -21.12 -2.81
C TYR A 71 14.89 -21.56 -3.45
N ASN A 72 14.91 -21.77 -4.77
CA ASN A 72 16.09 -22.22 -5.51
C ASN A 72 17.23 -21.19 -5.48
N GLU A 73 16.90 -19.89 -5.44
CA GLU A 73 17.86 -18.79 -5.28
C GLU A 73 18.32 -18.60 -3.83
N GLY A 74 17.84 -19.41 -2.88
CA GLY A 74 18.26 -19.37 -1.47
C GLY A 74 17.61 -18.26 -0.63
N TYR A 75 16.64 -17.53 -1.19
CA TYR A 75 15.93 -16.45 -0.48
C TYR A 75 14.82 -16.95 0.45
N LEU A 76 14.30 -18.16 0.20
CA LEU A 76 13.34 -18.83 1.08
C LEU A 76 13.92 -20.14 1.61
N SER A 77 13.76 -20.35 2.91
CA SER A 77 13.97 -21.66 3.53
C SER A 77 12.71 -22.53 3.46
N LYS A 78 12.88 -23.85 3.58
CA LYS A 78 11.76 -24.80 3.72
C LYS A 78 10.83 -24.42 4.89
N ARG A 79 11.40 -23.90 5.99
CA ARG A 79 10.64 -23.38 7.13
C ARG A 79 9.77 -22.18 6.75
N GLN A 80 10.32 -21.21 6.03
CA GLN A 80 9.57 -20.02 5.59
C GLN A 80 8.48 -20.35 4.57
N LEU A 81 8.71 -21.32 3.68
CA LEU A 81 7.66 -21.84 2.79
C LEU A 81 6.48 -22.38 3.60
N ARG A 82 6.76 -23.25 4.58
CA ARG A 82 5.74 -23.84 5.45
C ARG A 82 5.02 -22.80 6.30
N SER A 83 5.70 -21.79 6.83
CA SER A 83 5.12 -20.82 7.77
C SER A 83 4.40 -19.66 7.11
N HIS A 84 4.84 -19.21 5.92
CA HIS A 84 4.31 -18.00 5.28
C HIS A 84 3.50 -18.28 4.01
N TYR A 85 3.63 -19.46 3.43
CA TYR A 85 2.99 -19.83 2.17
C TYR A 85 2.30 -21.19 2.25
N THR A 86 1.79 -21.56 3.44
CA THR A 86 1.02 -22.78 3.64
C THR A 86 -0.12 -22.87 2.63
N GLY A 87 -0.26 -24.02 1.97
CA GLY A 87 -1.30 -24.27 0.97
C GLY A 87 -1.09 -23.59 -0.38
N LYS A 88 0.05 -22.93 -0.63
CA LYS A 88 0.35 -22.29 -1.91
C LYS A 88 1.29 -23.16 -2.75
N PRO A 89 1.00 -23.39 -4.05
CA PRO A 89 1.87 -24.20 -4.91
C PRO A 89 3.20 -23.49 -5.16
N LEU A 90 4.27 -24.23 -5.48
CA LEU A 90 5.59 -23.64 -5.75
C LEU A 90 5.62 -22.68 -6.96
N GLY A 91 4.68 -22.85 -7.90
CA GLY A 91 4.47 -21.94 -9.02
C GLY A 91 3.80 -20.61 -8.64
N TYR A 92 3.30 -20.48 -7.41
CA TYR A 92 2.62 -19.29 -6.92
C TYR A 92 3.54 -18.06 -6.93
N VAL A 93 2.97 -16.91 -7.31
CA VAL A 93 3.64 -15.61 -7.29
C VAL A 93 3.17 -14.81 -6.07
N PRO A 94 4.06 -14.39 -5.16
CA PRO A 94 3.71 -13.57 -4.00
C PRO A 94 2.92 -12.31 -4.37
N GLN A 95 1.83 -12.07 -3.64
CA GLN A 95 0.99 -10.90 -3.80
C GLN A 95 1.60 -9.69 -3.09
N PHE A 96 1.47 -8.52 -3.71
CA PHE A 96 2.02 -7.27 -3.20
C PHE A 96 1.13 -6.09 -3.61
N GLN A 97 0.18 -5.75 -2.74
CA GLN A 97 -0.70 -4.60 -2.91
C GLN A 97 -0.18 -3.45 -2.06
N TYR A 98 0.19 -2.35 -2.70
CA TYR A 98 0.92 -1.27 -2.05
C TYR A 98 0.28 0.11 -2.26
N ILE A 99 0.61 1.03 -1.37
CA ILE A 99 0.72 2.46 -1.62
C ILE A 99 2.14 2.90 -1.27
N ASN A 100 2.80 3.61 -2.17
CA ASN A 100 4.09 4.26 -1.91
C ASN A 100 3.90 5.76 -1.83
N ILE A 101 4.68 6.37 -0.95
CA ILE A 101 4.75 7.78 -0.66
C ILE A 101 6.23 8.15 -0.81
N ARG A 102 6.52 9.10 -1.69
CA ARG A 102 7.88 9.61 -1.87
C ARG A 102 8.08 10.86 -1.02
N THR A 103 9.13 10.85 -0.23
CA THR A 103 9.62 12.01 0.53
C THR A 103 10.94 12.50 -0.05
N THR A 104 11.37 13.72 0.29
CA THR A 104 12.72 14.24 0.02
C THR A 104 13.75 13.88 1.10
N GLU A 105 13.42 13.00 2.05
CA GLU A 105 14.36 12.51 3.06
C GLU A 105 15.62 11.88 2.43
N GLY A 106 16.80 12.06 3.04
CA GLY A 106 18.04 11.47 2.54
C GLY A 106 18.60 12.14 1.26
N PRO A 107 19.60 11.53 0.59
CA PRO A 107 20.31 12.17 -0.51
C PRO A 107 19.45 12.45 -1.75
N GLU A 108 18.55 11.53 -2.12
CA GLU A 108 17.67 11.65 -3.29
C GLU A 108 16.20 11.30 -3.00
N GLY A 109 15.83 11.28 -1.71
CA GLY A 109 14.50 10.90 -1.23
C GLY A 109 14.45 9.52 -0.58
N VAL A 110 13.28 9.19 -0.04
CA VAL A 110 12.93 7.86 0.48
C VAL A 110 11.55 7.46 -0.05
N LEU A 111 11.38 6.19 -0.37
CA LEU A 111 10.06 5.61 -0.63
C LEU A 111 9.56 4.90 0.63
N HIS A 112 8.48 5.45 1.20
CA HIS A 112 7.74 4.82 2.29
C HIS A 112 6.55 4.08 1.68
N ILE A 113 6.52 2.77 1.89
CA ILE A 113 5.58 1.88 1.22
C ILE A 113 4.78 1.15 2.28
N LEU A 114 3.48 1.36 2.27
CA LEU A 114 2.56 0.50 3.00
C LEU A 114 2.13 -0.60 2.04
N TYR A 115 2.13 -1.85 2.50
CA TYR A 115 1.65 -2.95 1.67
C TYR A 115 0.94 -4.04 2.44
N PHE A 116 0.01 -4.66 1.74
CA PHE A 116 -0.67 -5.91 2.07
C PHE A 116 -0.29 -6.99 1.06
N GLY A 117 -0.46 -8.25 1.46
CA GLY A 117 -0.06 -9.40 0.67
C GLY A 117 0.91 -10.31 1.41
N ASP A 118 1.74 -11.00 0.64
CA ASP A 118 2.57 -12.09 1.13
C ASP A 118 3.84 -11.62 1.83
N PHE A 119 4.45 -12.55 2.56
CA PHE A 119 5.81 -12.37 3.04
C PHE A 119 6.73 -12.06 1.84
N LEU A 120 7.74 -11.21 2.05
CA LEU A 120 8.80 -10.94 1.08
C LEU A 120 10.14 -11.11 1.79
N PRO A 121 11.06 -11.95 1.28
CA PRO A 121 12.35 -12.10 1.91
C PRO A 121 13.13 -10.79 1.93
N GLN A 122 13.57 -10.40 3.12
CA GLN A 122 14.36 -9.18 3.33
C GLN A 122 15.71 -9.22 2.59
N SER A 123 16.32 -10.40 2.48
CA SER A 123 17.56 -10.62 1.72
C SER A 123 17.33 -10.39 0.22
N TRP A 124 16.30 -11.03 -0.35
CA TRP A 124 15.94 -10.83 -1.76
C TRP A 124 15.71 -9.36 -2.09
N LEU A 125 14.95 -8.66 -1.24
CA LEU A 125 14.66 -7.24 -1.46
C LEU A 125 15.95 -6.39 -1.46
N LYS A 126 16.87 -6.64 -0.51
CA LYS A 126 18.13 -5.90 -0.42
C LYS A 126 19.00 -6.14 -1.64
N ASP A 127 19.15 -7.39 -2.05
CA ASP A 127 19.96 -7.75 -3.21
C ASP A 127 19.38 -7.15 -4.49
N GLU A 128 18.07 -7.26 -4.68
CA GLU A 128 17.40 -6.71 -5.85
C GLU A 128 17.46 -5.18 -5.88
N TRP A 129 17.30 -4.51 -4.73
CA TRP A 129 17.47 -3.06 -4.63
C TRP A 129 18.90 -2.64 -4.93
N HIS A 130 19.88 -3.31 -4.32
CA HIS A 130 21.30 -3.05 -4.55
C HIS A 130 21.66 -3.21 -6.02
N ARG A 131 21.23 -4.32 -6.65
CA ARG A 131 21.44 -4.61 -8.08
C ARG A 131 20.81 -3.56 -8.99
N LEU A 132 19.59 -3.12 -8.69
CA LEU A 132 18.87 -2.15 -9.52
C LEU A 132 19.41 -0.72 -9.39
N THR A 133 19.84 -0.35 -8.19
CA THR A 133 20.35 0.99 -7.87
C THR A 133 21.85 1.12 -8.04
N GLY A 134 22.57 0.02 -8.20
CA GLY A 134 24.02 -0.02 -8.40
C GLY A 134 24.84 0.23 -7.13
N GLY A 135 24.23 0.10 -5.95
CA GLY A 135 24.95 0.33 -4.70
C GLY A 135 24.10 0.50 -3.44
N CYS A 136 22.83 0.92 -3.55
CA CYS A 136 22.02 1.23 -2.37
C CYS A 136 21.55 -0.05 -1.66
N GLN A 137 21.94 -0.23 -0.39
CA GLN A 137 21.48 -1.35 0.45
C GLN A 137 20.35 -0.96 1.41
N SER A 138 19.89 0.30 1.36
CA SER A 138 18.83 0.80 2.23
C SER A 138 17.47 0.31 1.73
N ALA A 139 17.14 -0.93 2.09
CA ALA A 139 15.86 -1.57 1.82
C ALA A 139 15.43 -2.37 3.05
N TYR A 140 14.31 -2.02 3.66
CA TYR A 140 13.87 -2.60 4.93
C TYR A 140 12.37 -2.88 4.95
N ILE A 141 11.99 -4.05 5.42
CA ILE A 141 10.60 -4.45 5.65
C ILE A 141 10.37 -4.61 7.15
N ARG A 142 9.28 -4.04 7.64
CA ARG A 142 8.77 -4.22 9.00
C ARG A 142 7.31 -4.64 8.93
N MET A 143 6.91 -5.57 9.78
CA MET A 143 5.54 -6.08 9.84
C MET A 143 4.85 -5.57 11.11
N CYS A 144 3.57 -5.19 11.01
CA CYS A 144 2.75 -4.97 12.20
C CYS A 144 2.58 -6.29 12.96
N LYS A 145 2.82 -6.29 14.29
CA LYS A 145 2.66 -7.48 15.13
C LYS A 145 1.21 -7.97 15.20
N THR A 146 0.25 -7.07 15.01
CA THR A 146 -1.18 -7.33 15.10
C THR A 146 -1.87 -6.91 13.81
N ARG A 147 -3.04 -7.52 13.53
CA ARG A 147 -3.95 -7.03 12.51
C ARG A 147 -4.36 -5.59 12.82
N THR A 148 -4.80 -4.86 11.80
CA THR A 148 -5.14 -3.44 11.92
C THR A 148 -6.40 -3.25 12.75
N TYR A 149 -6.27 -3.17 14.09
CA TYR A 149 -7.41 -3.01 14.99
C TYR A 149 -8.05 -1.61 14.91
N ASN A 150 -7.27 -0.58 14.56
CA ASN A 150 -7.76 0.80 14.44
C ASN A 150 -7.16 1.49 13.22
N GLU A 151 -7.82 1.31 12.07
CA GLU A 151 -7.44 1.87 10.78
C GLU A 151 -7.32 3.40 10.81
N LYS A 152 -8.18 4.09 11.57
CA LYS A 152 -8.14 5.56 11.66
C LYS A 152 -6.86 6.03 12.33
N ARG A 153 -6.49 5.42 13.47
CA ARG A 153 -5.25 5.75 14.21
C ARG A 153 -4.01 5.38 13.41
N LEU A 154 -4.04 4.25 12.70
CA LEU A 154 -2.93 3.81 11.87
C LEU A 154 -2.78 4.66 10.60
N ALA A 155 -3.88 5.02 9.92
CA ALA A 155 -3.87 5.97 8.81
C ALA A 155 -3.31 7.32 9.24
N ARG A 156 -3.75 7.83 10.39
CA ARG A 156 -3.25 9.08 10.97
C ARG A 156 -1.76 8.96 11.28
N TYR A 157 -1.31 7.89 11.93
CA TYR A 157 0.11 7.64 12.15
C TYR A 157 0.92 7.61 10.86
N CYS A 158 0.48 6.87 9.84
CA CYS A 158 1.17 6.83 8.55
C CYS A 158 1.24 8.20 7.88
N ILE A 159 0.18 9.01 8.02
CA ILE A 159 0.17 10.37 7.47
C ILE A 159 1.03 11.30 8.31
N ASP A 160 0.99 11.24 9.63
CA ASP A 160 1.81 12.07 10.50
C ASP A 160 3.30 11.76 10.32
N GLN A 161 3.65 10.49 10.12
CA GLN A 161 5.02 10.06 9.86
C GLN A 161 5.52 10.35 8.44
N TYR A 162 4.68 10.23 7.42
CA TYR A 162 5.14 10.25 6.02
C TYR A 162 4.54 11.37 5.17
N CYS A 163 3.65 12.20 5.72
CA CYS A 163 2.90 13.21 4.97
C CYS A 163 2.69 14.53 5.71
N ALA A 164 2.52 14.59 7.04
CA ALA A 164 2.08 15.79 7.75
C ALA A 164 3.19 16.53 8.52
N GLY A 165 4.32 15.88 8.80
CA GLY A 165 5.44 16.48 9.51
C GLY A 165 6.57 17.04 8.64
N GLN A 166 6.41 17.04 7.31
CA GLN A 166 7.51 17.34 6.40
C GLN A 166 7.10 18.28 5.27
N THR A 167 7.97 19.24 4.97
CA THR A 167 8.07 19.95 3.68
C THR A 167 8.34 19.01 2.49
N ASP A 168 8.50 17.72 2.77
CA ASP A 168 9.18 16.74 1.94
C ASP A 168 8.24 15.82 1.17
N TYR A 169 6.92 15.91 1.40
CA TYR A 169 5.95 15.13 0.64
C TYR A 169 5.98 15.53 -0.85
N LEU A 170 6.34 14.58 -1.72
CA LEU A 170 6.37 14.82 -3.16
C LEU A 170 5.11 14.28 -3.86
N ARG A 171 4.87 12.97 -3.72
CA ARG A 171 3.78 12.27 -4.41
C ARG A 171 3.51 10.91 -3.78
N PHE A 172 2.32 10.36 -4.06
CA PHE A 172 2.03 8.96 -3.81
C PHE A 172 1.65 8.23 -5.10
N SER A 173 1.77 6.91 -5.10
CA SER A 173 1.11 6.04 -6.07
C SER A 173 0.73 4.70 -5.42
N CYS A 174 -0.30 4.03 -5.91
CA CYS A 174 -0.76 2.76 -5.35
C CYS A 174 -1.02 1.71 -6.42
N SER A 175 -0.99 0.45 -6.03
CA SER A 175 -1.46 -0.67 -6.84
C SER A 175 -2.97 -0.59 -7.08
N LYS A 176 -3.46 -1.25 -8.13
CA LYS A 176 -4.90 -1.28 -8.47
C LYS A 176 -5.76 -1.83 -7.33
N HIS A 177 -5.29 -2.90 -6.69
CA HIS A 177 -6.03 -3.61 -5.63
C HIS A 177 -5.70 -3.11 -4.22
N TRP A 178 -4.94 -2.02 -4.09
CA TRP A 178 -4.81 -1.30 -2.81
C TRP A 178 -6.16 -0.75 -2.34
N VAL A 179 -7.05 -0.42 -3.27
CA VAL A 179 -8.43 0.00 -2.97
C VAL A 179 -9.40 -1.00 -3.58
N TYR A 180 -10.61 -1.03 -3.03
CA TYR A 180 -11.69 -1.89 -3.51
C TYR A 180 -12.10 -1.56 -4.97
N PRO A 181 -12.59 -2.55 -5.74
CA PRO A 181 -13.13 -2.31 -7.08
C PRO A 181 -14.33 -1.34 -7.07
N GLY A 182 -14.33 -0.35 -7.96
CA GLY A 182 -15.39 0.69 -8.01
C GLY A 182 -15.12 1.93 -7.15
N PHE A 183 -14.01 1.93 -6.40
CA PHE A 183 -13.53 3.06 -5.61
C PHE A 183 -13.62 4.41 -6.34
N VAL A 184 -13.14 4.48 -7.60
CA VAL A 184 -13.07 5.74 -8.36
C VAL A 184 -14.47 6.30 -8.63
N ARG A 185 -15.43 5.43 -8.93
CA ARG A 185 -16.82 5.81 -9.21
C ARG A 185 -17.46 6.44 -7.98
N HIS A 186 -17.36 5.79 -6.82
CA HIS A 186 -17.93 6.31 -5.58
C HIS A 186 -17.25 7.60 -5.13
N TYR A 187 -15.92 7.68 -5.25
CA TYR A 187 -15.19 8.90 -4.92
C TYR A 187 -15.60 10.07 -5.82
N ASN A 188 -15.74 9.83 -7.12
CA ASN A 188 -16.19 10.86 -8.06
C ASN A 188 -17.64 11.30 -7.81
N SER A 189 -18.52 10.39 -7.38
CA SER A 189 -19.89 10.75 -6.98
C SER A 189 -19.87 11.72 -5.80
N LEU A 190 -19.12 11.42 -4.74
CA LEU A 190 -19.04 12.28 -3.55
C LEU A 190 -18.35 13.62 -3.85
N LYS A 191 -17.43 13.66 -4.83
CA LYS A 191 -16.81 14.92 -5.29
C LYS A 191 -17.84 15.89 -5.87
N VAL A 192 -18.91 15.41 -6.50
CA VAL A 192 -19.95 16.28 -7.07
C VAL A 192 -20.66 17.04 -5.95
N ASP A 193 -20.97 16.37 -4.84
CA ASP A 193 -21.68 16.94 -3.69
C ASP A 193 -20.82 17.88 -2.83
N CYS A 194 -19.51 17.90 -3.08
CA CYS A 194 -18.52 18.71 -2.37
C CYS A 194 -17.96 19.85 -3.24
N ARG A 195 -18.58 20.12 -4.39
CA ARG A 195 -18.25 21.29 -5.20
C ARG A 195 -18.75 22.53 -4.47
N ASP A 196 -17.84 23.45 -4.24
CA ASP A 196 -18.10 24.76 -3.67
C ASP A 196 -18.09 25.80 -4.79
N TYR A 197 -19.25 26.42 -4.98
CA TYR A 197 -19.49 27.47 -5.98
C TYR A 197 -19.47 28.87 -5.37
N SER A 198 -19.31 29.01 -4.04
CA SER A 198 -19.37 30.29 -3.33
C SER A 198 -18.28 31.28 -3.75
N HIS A 199 -17.18 30.78 -4.32
CA HIS A 199 -16.05 31.56 -4.83
C HIS A 199 -15.85 31.42 -6.35
N ALA A 200 -16.90 31.11 -7.12
CA ALA A 200 -16.80 31.04 -8.57
C ALA A 200 -16.54 32.43 -9.17
N ILE A 201 -15.29 32.70 -9.57
CA ILE A 201 -14.85 34.00 -10.14
C ILE A 201 -14.97 34.02 -11.68
N GLY A 202 -15.59 33.00 -12.29
CA GLY A 202 -15.77 32.92 -13.74
C GLY A 202 -16.18 31.55 -14.26
N GLU A 203 -16.24 31.44 -15.58
CA GLU A 203 -16.58 30.24 -16.32
C GLU A 203 -15.37 29.76 -17.15
N CYS A 204 -15.14 28.45 -17.18
CA CYS A 204 -14.18 27.82 -18.10
C CYS A 204 -15.00 26.98 -19.08
N TYR A 205 -14.95 27.30 -20.38
CA TYR A 205 -15.78 26.65 -21.41
C TYR A 205 -17.29 26.63 -21.09
N GLY A 206 -17.82 27.72 -20.53
CA GLY A 206 -19.25 27.82 -20.18
C GLY A 206 -19.66 26.99 -18.96
N HIS A 207 -18.70 26.51 -18.16
CA HIS A 207 -18.96 25.83 -16.89
C HIS A 207 -18.42 26.64 -15.71
N PRO A 208 -19.22 26.84 -14.65
CA PRO A 208 -18.77 27.57 -13.47
C PRO A 208 -17.57 26.87 -12.83
N VAL A 209 -16.50 27.64 -12.64
CA VAL A 209 -15.29 27.14 -11.98
C VAL A 209 -15.61 26.96 -10.49
N TYR A 210 -15.58 25.72 -10.03
CA TYR A 210 -15.81 25.38 -8.63
C TYR A 210 -14.48 25.11 -7.91
N ARG A 211 -14.46 25.43 -6.61
CA ARG A 211 -13.44 24.91 -5.71
C ARG A 211 -13.93 23.60 -5.13
N LEU A 212 -13.07 22.60 -4.97
CA LEU A 212 -13.44 21.37 -4.28
C LEU A 212 -13.22 21.56 -2.78
N ASP A 213 -14.27 21.47 -1.97
CA ASP A 213 -14.16 21.43 -0.51
C ASP A 213 -13.61 20.06 -0.08
N MET A 214 -12.30 20.02 0.15
CA MET A 214 -11.60 18.80 0.51
C MET A 214 -11.91 18.33 1.94
N ASP A 215 -12.24 19.24 2.86
CA ASP A 215 -12.60 18.89 4.24
C ASP A 215 -13.95 18.18 4.27
N ARG A 216 -14.94 18.77 3.61
CA ARG A 216 -16.26 18.14 3.43
C ARG A 216 -16.16 16.81 2.69
N LEU A 217 -15.34 16.73 1.63
CA LEU A 217 -15.14 15.48 0.89
C LEU A 217 -14.51 14.39 1.74
N ILE A 218 -13.49 14.70 2.55
CA ILE A 218 -12.89 13.73 3.46
C ILE A 218 -13.92 13.24 4.48
N ASN A 219 -14.71 14.14 5.06
CA ASN A 219 -15.73 13.78 6.04
C ASN A 219 -16.80 12.86 5.45
N ARG A 220 -17.34 13.21 4.27
CA ARG A 220 -18.30 12.38 3.52
C ARG A 220 -17.70 11.03 3.14
N TRP A 221 -16.44 10.99 2.73
CA TRP A 221 -15.75 9.73 2.45
C TRP A 221 -15.60 8.87 3.70
N ASN A 222 -15.29 9.48 4.84
CA ASN A 222 -15.16 8.79 6.12
C ASN A 222 -16.48 8.18 6.57
N GLU A 223 -17.59 8.91 6.43
CA GLU A 223 -18.95 8.41 6.67
C GLU A 223 -19.29 7.26 5.73
N TRP A 224 -18.99 7.40 4.43
CA TRP A 224 -19.24 6.37 3.44
C TRP A 224 -18.51 5.07 3.78
N LEU A 225 -17.21 5.14 4.13
CA LEU A 225 -16.42 3.98 4.53
C LEU A 225 -16.97 3.32 5.80
N LEU A 226 -17.43 4.10 6.78
CA LEU A 226 -18.01 3.55 8.01
C LEU A 226 -19.30 2.78 7.73
N LEU A 227 -20.16 3.31 6.87
CA LEU A 227 -21.45 2.71 6.53
C LEU A 227 -21.31 1.51 5.58
N HIS A 228 -20.40 1.57 4.62
CA HIS A 228 -20.35 0.63 3.50
C HIS A 228 -19.12 -0.26 3.48
N GLY A 229 -18.03 0.12 4.15
CA GLY A 229 -16.75 -0.57 4.08
C GLY A 229 -16.83 -2.00 4.62
N SER A 230 -17.46 -2.23 5.76
CA SER A 230 -17.56 -3.58 6.34
C SER A 230 -18.32 -4.56 5.46
N CYS A 231 -19.53 -4.17 5.02
CA CYS A 231 -20.49 -5.05 4.36
C CYS A 231 -20.24 -5.19 2.86
N SER A 232 -19.83 -4.11 2.19
CA SER A 232 -19.61 -4.13 0.75
C SER A 232 -18.33 -4.89 0.41
N PHE A 233 -17.30 -4.79 1.26
CA PHE A 233 -16.00 -5.34 0.95
C PHE A 233 -15.93 -6.86 1.09
N HIS A 234 -16.65 -7.45 2.05
CA HIS A 234 -16.77 -8.91 2.18
C HIS A 234 -17.32 -9.56 0.89
N LYS A 235 -18.26 -8.91 0.21
CA LYS A 235 -18.83 -9.41 -1.05
C LYS A 235 -17.82 -9.48 -2.20
N PHE A 236 -16.76 -8.67 -2.15
CA PHE A 236 -15.71 -8.64 -3.17
C PHE A 236 -14.52 -9.55 -2.85
N MET A 237 -14.39 -10.06 -1.61
CA MET A 237 -13.29 -10.92 -1.15
C MET A 237 -13.55 -12.42 -1.36
N GLY A 238 -14.69 -12.79 -1.95
CA GLY A 238 -15.09 -14.19 -2.15
C GLY A 238 -14.28 -14.90 -3.23
N GLY A 239 -13.24 -15.62 -2.82
CA GLY A 239 -12.56 -16.66 -3.60
C GLY A 239 -12.04 -17.75 -2.65
N VAL A 240 -12.66 -18.92 -2.68
CA VAL A 240 -12.31 -20.11 -1.88
C VAL A 240 -10.89 -20.59 -2.27
N PRO A 241 -10.00 -20.93 -1.33
CA PRO A 241 -8.76 -21.61 -1.68
C PRO A 241 -9.06 -23.04 -2.16
N VAL A 242 -8.69 -23.34 -3.40
CA VAL A 242 -8.70 -24.70 -3.94
C VAL A 242 -7.66 -25.53 -3.18
N GLU A 243 -8.05 -26.69 -2.68
CA GLU A 243 -7.15 -27.69 -2.10
C GLU A 243 -6.05 -28.03 -3.13
N THR A 244 -4.77 -27.92 -2.76
CA THR A 244 -3.67 -28.32 -3.67
C THR A 244 -2.53 -29.05 -2.98
N GLU A 245 -2.25 -30.25 -3.50
CA GLU A 245 -0.97 -30.91 -3.87
C GLU A 245 0.25 -30.91 -2.94
N LEU A 246 0.21 -30.34 -1.74
CA LEU A 246 1.31 -30.49 -0.78
C LEU A 246 1.34 -31.87 -0.10
N SER A 247 0.27 -32.67 -0.24
CA SER A 247 0.21 -34.06 0.21
C SER A 247 1.05 -35.02 -0.62
N LEU A 248 1.43 -34.65 -1.85
CA LEU A 248 2.15 -35.55 -2.77
C LEU A 248 3.64 -35.71 -2.46
N PHE A 249 4.17 -35.00 -1.45
CA PHE A 249 5.58 -35.07 -1.08
C PHE A 249 5.82 -35.71 0.30
N GLU A 250 4.78 -36.25 0.94
CA GLU A 250 4.95 -37.11 2.12
C GLU A 250 5.38 -38.54 1.72
N ASP A 251 5.04 -39.01 0.51
CA ASP A 251 5.29 -40.41 0.10
C ASP A 251 6.62 -40.68 -0.61
N ILE A 252 7.43 -39.67 -0.95
CA ILE A 252 8.70 -39.88 -1.70
C ILE A 252 9.90 -40.15 -0.78
N ASN A 253 9.76 -40.00 0.55
CA ASN A 253 10.85 -40.25 1.51
C ASN A 253 10.69 -41.54 2.34
N GLU A 254 9.68 -42.38 2.08
CA GLU A 254 9.49 -43.67 2.77
C GLU A 254 9.85 -44.91 1.93
N VAL A 255 10.37 -44.74 0.70
CA VAL A 255 10.78 -45.87 -0.16
C VAL A 255 12.31 -46.00 -0.30
N VAL A 256 13.09 -45.29 0.53
CA VAL A 256 14.53 -45.52 0.66
C VAL A 256 14.91 -45.63 2.14
N ASN A 257 14.55 -46.77 2.71
CA ASN A 257 15.28 -47.46 3.78
C ASN A 257 14.94 -48.95 3.73
#